data_AF-A0A9D8NL79-F1
#
_entry.id   AF-A0A9D8NL79-F1
#
_cell.length_a   1.000
_cell.length_b   1.000
_cell.length_c   1.000
_cell.angle_alpha   90.00
_cell.angle_beta   90.00
_cell.angle_gamma   90.00
#
_symmetry.space_group_name_H-M   'P 1'
#
loop_
_entity.id
_entity.type
_entity.pdbx_description
1 polymer ?
#
loop_
_entity_poly.entity_id
_entity_poly.type
_entity_poly.pdbx_seq_one_letter_code
_entity_poly.pdbx_strand_id
1 'polypeptide(L)'
;MNIDISTLLEHWDYQPGQVVVRKFTAKDGSEKLQLRVDLGILQMNLTGRPDGKRPRGHESWFLYYKSQAEHNQAGDGGESKFKLKPEDVARLQQEAIQYHHRYICLYQLEDFDGVDRDTARNLQVFDFASEFAASGELAWSLQQFRPQLLLMRYRALGTKLLREPNHEKAAGLIEEGIEQLRSFYREHERPELIEHSGEITSLELWLNDIRSKRPLSEREKLEIALNEAVAAEDYEKAARVRDALKKLQA
;
A
#
# COMPACT_ATOMS: atom_id res chain seq x y z
N MET A 1 9.98 10.87 36.63
CA MET A 1 10.71 9.79 35.93
C MET A 1 11.53 10.47 34.86
N ASN A 2 12.87 10.45 34.96
CA ASN A 2 13.74 11.11 33.98
C ASN A 2 14.12 10.07 32.91
N ILE A 3 13.31 9.97 31.85
CA ILE A 3 13.54 9.03 30.76
C ILE A 3 14.26 9.79 29.66
N ASP A 4 15.59 9.75 29.70
CA ASP A 4 16.45 10.32 28.67
C ASP A 4 16.67 9.27 27.57
N ILE A 5 16.40 9.65 26.32
CA ILE A 5 16.60 8.80 25.14
C ILE A 5 17.93 9.07 24.43
N SER A 6 18.76 10.01 24.91
CA SER A 6 20.01 10.43 24.25
C SER A 6 20.91 9.26 23.90
N THR A 7 21.10 8.31 24.81
CA THR A 7 21.88 7.10 24.56
C THR A 7 21.33 6.27 23.39
N LEU A 8 20.02 6.19 23.19
CA LEU A 8 19.44 5.49 22.03
C LEU A 8 19.69 6.25 20.72
N LEU A 9 19.67 7.59 20.76
CA LEU A 9 19.87 8.44 19.59
C LEU A 9 21.33 8.47 19.14
N GLU A 10 22.28 8.48 20.07
CA GLU A 10 23.73 8.48 19.80
C GLU A 10 24.20 7.20 19.07
N HIS A 11 23.53 6.08 19.32
CA HIS A 11 23.86 4.79 18.70
C HIS A 11 23.04 4.49 17.45
N TRP A 12 22.18 5.42 17.02
CA TRP A 12 21.32 5.21 15.88
C TRP A 12 21.12 6.49 15.08
N ASP A 13 21.96 6.68 14.08
CA ASP A 13 21.98 7.90 13.28
C ASP A 13 20.71 8.09 12.45
N TYR A 14 20.21 9.32 12.43
CA TYR A 14 19.18 9.74 11.49
C TYR A 14 19.81 9.97 10.11
N GLN A 15 19.13 9.50 9.07
CA GLN A 15 19.58 9.65 7.68
C GLN A 15 18.50 10.40 6.88
N PRO A 16 18.72 11.69 6.55
CA PRO A 16 17.78 12.47 5.76
C PRO A 16 17.42 11.76 4.44
N GLY A 17 16.12 11.64 4.16
CA GLY A 17 15.61 11.00 2.95
C GLY A 17 15.60 9.46 2.98
N GLN A 18 16.05 8.81 4.05
CA GLN A 18 16.01 7.35 4.20
C GLN A 18 15.08 6.92 5.33
N VAL A 19 14.34 5.82 5.10
CA VAL A 19 13.52 5.18 6.13
C VAL A 19 14.41 4.27 6.96
N VAL A 20 14.90 4.78 8.08
CA VAL A 20 15.77 4.01 9.00
C VAL A 20 14.91 3.28 10.02
N VAL A 21 14.76 1.96 9.86
CA VAL A 21 13.81 1.13 10.58
C VAL A 21 14.43 -0.19 11.06
N ARG A 22 13.96 -0.71 12.20
CA ARG A 22 14.30 -2.05 12.68
C ARG A 22 13.14 -2.76 13.37
N LYS A 23 13.13 -4.10 13.32
CA LYS A 23 12.31 -4.98 14.17
C LYS A 23 13.12 -5.42 15.39
N PHE A 24 12.46 -5.60 16.52
CA PHE A 24 13.06 -6.16 17.73
C PHE A 24 12.01 -6.83 18.61
N THR A 25 12.44 -7.77 19.45
CA THR A 25 11.61 -8.41 20.48
C THR A 25 11.73 -7.63 21.78
N ALA A 26 10.61 -7.18 22.32
CA ALA A 26 10.56 -6.47 23.60
C ALA A 26 10.70 -7.46 24.78
N LYS A 27 10.91 -6.92 25.99
CA LYS A 27 11.09 -7.72 27.22
C LYS A 27 9.90 -8.61 27.56
N ASP A 28 8.71 -8.23 27.10
CA ASP A 28 7.46 -8.98 27.25
C ASP A 28 7.27 -10.07 26.17
N GLY A 29 8.27 -10.27 25.29
CA GLY A 29 8.22 -11.22 24.18
C GLY A 29 7.47 -10.69 22.95
N SER A 30 6.87 -9.50 23.00
CA SER A 30 6.15 -8.93 21.86
C SER A 30 7.10 -8.40 20.79
N GLU A 31 6.75 -8.62 19.53
CA GLU A 31 7.49 -8.03 18.40
C GLU A 31 7.08 -6.58 18.19
N LYS A 32 8.09 -5.71 18.05
CA LYS A 32 7.92 -4.28 17.87
C LYS A 32 8.79 -3.79 16.73
N LEU A 33 8.43 -2.61 16.24
CA LEU A 33 9.13 -1.89 15.21
C LEU A 33 9.57 -0.53 15.76
N GLN A 34 10.75 -0.09 15.36
CA GLN A 34 11.23 1.27 15.62
C GLN A 34 11.56 1.96 14.30
N LEU A 35 11.18 3.23 14.20
CA LEU A 35 11.54 4.15 13.13
C LEU A 35 12.37 5.30 13.72
N ARG A 36 13.54 5.55 13.15
CA ARG A 36 14.35 6.73 13.49
C ARG A 36 13.81 7.95 12.72
N VAL A 37 13.46 8.99 13.47
CA VAL A 37 13.06 10.32 12.94
C VAL A 37 14.04 11.36 13.44
N ASP A 38 14.19 12.52 12.80
CA ASP A 38 15.25 13.51 13.10
C ASP A 38 15.59 13.67 14.59
N LEU A 39 14.61 14.11 15.39
CA LEU A 39 14.78 14.38 16.83
C LEU A 39 14.20 13.27 17.73
N GLY A 40 14.06 12.03 17.24
CA GLY A 40 13.54 10.96 18.08
C GLY A 40 13.39 9.59 17.43
N ILE A 41 12.57 8.76 18.07
CA ILE A 41 12.24 7.40 17.63
C ILE A 41 10.74 7.21 17.78
N LEU A 42 10.08 6.68 16.74
CA LEU A 42 8.74 6.11 16.87
C LEU A 42 8.87 4.62 17.15
N GLN A 43 8.26 4.15 18.24
CA GLN A 43 8.15 2.73 18.54
C GLN A 43 6.69 2.30 18.39
N MET A 44 6.47 1.22 17.65
CA MET A 44 5.14 0.70 17.34
C MET A 44 5.07 -0.81 17.55
N ASN A 45 3.92 -1.33 17.96
CA ASN A 45 3.67 -2.76 17.95
C ASN A 45 3.62 -3.27 16.51
N LEU A 46 4.17 -4.47 16.26
CA LEU A 46 4.17 -5.06 14.92
C LEU A 46 2.76 -5.46 14.45
N THR A 47 1.92 -5.88 15.39
CA THR A 47 0.53 -6.30 15.19
C THR A 47 -0.42 -5.50 16.07
N GLY A 48 -1.72 -5.55 15.76
CA GLY A 48 -2.74 -4.76 16.44
C GLY A 48 -2.61 -3.25 16.22
N ARG A 49 -3.08 -2.44 17.18
CA ARG A 49 -2.93 -0.98 17.13
C ARG A 49 -1.47 -0.55 17.38
N PRO A 50 -0.87 0.33 16.55
CA PRO A 50 0.55 0.65 16.64
C PRO A 50 1.02 1.18 18.00
N ASP A 51 0.23 2.01 18.68
CA ASP A 51 0.56 2.53 20.02
C ASP A 51 0.18 1.59 21.19
N GLY A 52 -0.41 0.43 20.88
CA GLY A 52 -0.84 -0.57 21.86
C GLY A 52 -2.04 -0.17 22.73
N LYS A 53 -2.64 1.00 22.52
CA LYS A 53 -3.80 1.44 23.31
C LYS A 53 -5.06 0.64 22.94
N ARG A 54 -6.00 0.59 23.87
CA ARG A 54 -7.32 -0.04 23.68
C ARG A 54 -8.46 0.95 23.94
N PRO A 55 -8.80 1.83 23.00
CA PRO A 55 -9.81 2.87 23.22
C PRO A 55 -11.16 2.23 23.56
N ARG A 56 -11.73 2.62 24.72
CA ARG A 56 -13.01 2.08 25.22
C ARG A 56 -13.04 0.54 25.24
N GLY A 57 -11.90 -0.11 25.55
CA GLY A 57 -11.77 -1.57 25.58
C GLY A 57 -11.61 -2.27 24.22
N HIS A 58 -11.84 -1.55 23.13
CA HIS A 58 -11.70 -2.07 21.76
C HIS A 58 -10.25 -2.00 21.31
N GLU A 59 -9.87 -2.81 20.32
CA GLU A 59 -8.51 -2.80 19.77
C GLU A 59 -8.17 -1.49 19.03
N SER A 60 -9.15 -0.84 18.41
CA SER A 60 -8.95 0.40 17.65
C SER A 60 -10.15 1.35 17.79
N TRP A 61 -9.96 2.63 17.49
CA TRP A 61 -11.07 3.58 17.40
C TRP A 61 -12.04 3.16 16.31
N PHE A 62 -11.53 2.68 15.18
CA PHE A 62 -12.34 2.13 14.10
C PHE A 62 -13.29 1.03 14.59
N LEU A 63 -12.80 0.02 15.31
CA LEU A 63 -13.65 -1.06 15.81
C LEU A 63 -14.67 -0.58 16.84
N TYR A 64 -14.29 0.38 17.70
CA TYR A 64 -15.24 1.00 18.62
C TYR A 64 -16.38 1.71 17.87
N TYR A 65 -16.07 2.56 16.89
CA TYR A 65 -17.10 3.29 16.15
C TYR A 65 -17.93 2.40 15.23
N LYS A 66 -17.31 1.38 14.64
CA LYS A 66 -18.03 0.37 13.85
C LYS A 66 -19.06 -0.37 14.70
N SER A 67 -18.67 -0.81 15.91
CA SER A 67 -19.61 -1.41 16.86
C SER A 67 -20.75 -0.45 17.20
N GLN A 68 -20.48 0.84 17.42
CA GLN A 68 -21.53 1.82 17.70
C GLN A 68 -22.50 1.98 16.52
N ALA A 69 -21.98 2.04 15.29
CA ALA A 69 -22.82 2.12 14.09
C ALA A 69 -23.73 0.89 13.96
N GLU A 70 -23.19 -0.32 14.15
CA GLU A 70 -23.94 -1.58 14.10
C GLU A 70 -25.04 -1.65 15.16
N HIS A 71 -24.77 -1.23 16.40
CA HIS A 71 -25.77 -1.22 17.47
C HIS A 71 -26.91 -0.22 17.20
N ASN A 72 -26.61 0.94 16.60
CA ASN A 72 -27.63 1.93 16.23
C ASN A 72 -28.50 1.45 15.05
N GLN A 73 -27.95 0.64 14.14
CA GLN A 73 -28.71 0.06 13.02
C GLN A 73 -29.66 -1.07 13.45
N ALA A 74 -29.32 -1.80 14.51
CA ALA A 74 -30.13 -2.92 15.03
C ALA A 74 -31.29 -2.49 15.95
N GLY A 75 -31.33 -1.22 16.39
CA GLY A 75 -32.38 -0.69 17.25
C GLY A 75 -33.61 -0.24 16.46
N ASP A 76 -34.74 -0.92 16.63
CA ASP A 76 -36.01 -0.69 15.95
C ASP A 76 -36.77 0.54 16.53
N GLY A 77 -36.18 1.74 16.44
CA GLY A 77 -36.87 2.97 16.85
C GLY A 77 -36.04 4.26 16.90
N GLY A 78 -36.32 5.19 15.98
CA GLY A 78 -36.17 6.64 16.21
C GLY A 78 -34.95 7.34 15.61
N GLU A 79 -35.02 7.63 14.30
CA GLU A 79 -34.51 8.81 13.56
C GLU A 79 -33.06 9.33 13.67
N SER A 80 -32.19 8.91 14.59
CA SER A 80 -30.78 9.35 14.56
C SER A 80 -29.89 8.31 13.88
N LYS A 81 -29.67 8.46 12.57
CA LYS A 81 -28.60 7.72 11.88
C LYS A 81 -27.28 8.03 12.59
N PHE A 82 -26.54 6.98 12.99
CA PHE A 82 -25.21 7.14 13.58
C PHE A 82 -24.37 8.09 12.71
N LYS A 83 -23.74 9.08 13.34
CA LYS A 83 -22.88 10.05 12.67
C LYS A 83 -21.62 10.31 13.50
N LEU A 84 -20.48 10.34 12.81
CA LEU A 84 -19.19 10.70 13.38
C LEU A 84 -19.13 12.22 13.61
N LYS A 85 -18.80 12.60 14.83
CA LYS A 85 -18.52 13.99 15.19
C LYS A 85 -17.10 14.37 14.73
N PRO A 86 -16.77 15.67 14.64
CA PRO A 86 -15.42 16.11 14.28
C PRO A 86 -14.31 15.46 15.12
N GLU A 87 -14.53 15.29 16.44
CA GLU A 87 -13.57 14.62 17.31
C GLU A 87 -13.39 13.13 16.99
N ASP A 88 -14.44 12.45 16.55
CA ASP A 88 -14.39 11.03 16.19
C ASP A 88 -13.57 10.84 14.91
N VAL A 89 -13.78 11.71 13.92
CA VAL A 89 -13.00 11.78 12.69
C VAL A 89 -11.54 12.08 12.99
N ALA A 90 -11.25 13.04 13.88
CA ALA A 90 -9.88 13.35 14.29
C ALA A 90 -9.19 12.16 14.97
N ARG A 91 -9.90 11.39 15.81
CA ARG A 91 -9.37 10.16 16.43
C ARG A 91 -9.06 9.08 15.40
N LEU A 92 -9.93 8.90 14.40
CA LEU A 92 -9.73 7.97 13.29
C LEU A 92 -8.53 8.40 12.42
N GLN A 93 -8.39 9.69 12.14
CA GLN A 93 -7.28 10.25 11.37
C GLN A 93 -5.95 10.07 12.09
N GLN A 94 -5.88 10.42 13.38
CA GLN A 94 -4.68 10.23 14.19
C GLN A 94 -4.28 8.74 14.24
N GLU A 95 -5.26 7.85 14.39
CA GLU A 95 -5.01 6.41 14.33
C GLU A 95 -4.51 5.98 12.94
N ALA A 96 -5.15 6.43 11.85
CA ALA A 96 -4.72 6.11 10.49
C ALA A 96 -3.27 6.56 10.20
N ILE A 97 -2.83 7.70 10.76
CA ILE A 97 -1.45 8.18 10.68
C ILE A 97 -0.48 7.23 11.41
N GLN A 98 -0.88 6.62 12.52
CA GLN A 98 -0.05 5.61 13.18
C GLN A 98 0.15 4.38 12.30
N TYR A 99 -0.92 3.89 11.67
CA TYR A 99 -0.83 2.78 10.71
C TYR A 99 -0.03 3.18 9.47
N HIS A 100 -0.11 4.45 9.03
CA HIS A 100 0.72 5.00 7.96
C HIS A 100 2.21 4.86 8.23
N HIS A 101 2.68 5.36 9.38
CA HIS A 101 4.08 5.20 9.77
C HIS A 101 4.47 3.72 9.80
N ARG A 102 3.61 2.84 10.31
CA ARG A 102 3.91 1.40 10.38
C ARG A 102 4.01 0.76 9.01
N TYR A 103 3.08 1.00 8.08
CA TYR A 103 3.15 0.35 6.77
C TYR A 103 4.30 0.88 5.90
N ILE A 104 4.74 2.13 6.06
CA ILE A 104 5.96 2.61 5.39
C ILE A 104 7.19 1.85 5.92
N CYS A 105 7.24 1.65 7.23
CA CYS A 105 8.30 0.88 7.87
C CYS A 105 8.29 -0.60 7.46
N LEU A 106 7.10 -1.21 7.35
CA LEU A 106 6.94 -2.59 6.90
C LEU A 106 7.34 -2.77 5.44
N TYR A 107 7.02 -1.80 4.58
CA TYR A 107 7.47 -1.80 3.19
C TYR A 107 8.99 -1.79 3.08
N GLN A 108 9.67 -0.94 3.88
CA GLN A 108 11.13 -0.88 3.93
C GLN A 108 11.79 -2.17 4.44
N LEU A 109 11.08 -2.93 5.28
CA LEU A 109 11.50 -4.25 5.77
C LEU A 109 11.02 -5.41 4.89
N GLU A 110 10.44 -5.09 3.73
CA GLU A 110 9.83 -6.03 2.78
C GLU A 110 8.77 -6.99 3.37
N ASP A 111 8.13 -6.56 4.45
CA ASP A 111 6.98 -7.23 5.06
C ASP A 111 5.69 -6.79 4.35
N PHE A 112 5.55 -7.25 3.10
CA PHE A 112 4.44 -6.82 2.23
C PHE A 112 3.07 -7.29 2.73
N ASP A 113 3.00 -8.39 3.47
CA ASP A 113 1.76 -8.85 4.11
C ASP A 113 1.32 -7.89 5.22
N GLY A 114 2.27 -7.39 6.01
CA GLY A 114 2.01 -6.34 6.98
C GLY A 114 1.55 -5.03 6.33
N VAL A 115 2.13 -4.65 5.18
CA VAL A 115 1.68 -3.48 4.41
C VAL A 115 0.25 -3.65 3.92
N ASP A 116 -0.06 -4.80 3.32
CA ASP A 116 -1.41 -5.09 2.83
C ASP A 116 -2.45 -5.03 3.96
N ARG A 117 -2.16 -5.65 5.11
CA ARG A 117 -3.02 -5.62 6.29
C ARG A 117 -3.30 -4.19 6.76
N ASP A 118 -2.26 -3.38 6.93
CA ASP A 118 -2.40 -2.03 7.49
C ASP A 118 -3.07 -1.06 6.50
N THR A 119 -2.76 -1.19 5.19
CA THR A 119 -3.40 -0.39 4.14
C THR A 119 -4.87 -0.78 3.93
N ALA A 120 -5.20 -2.08 3.95
CA ALA A 120 -6.58 -2.57 3.88
C ALA A 120 -7.42 -2.02 5.02
N ARG A 121 -6.87 -2.06 6.24
CA ARG A 121 -7.51 -1.49 7.42
C ARG A 121 -7.78 0.00 7.26
N ASN A 122 -6.80 0.78 6.78
CA ASN A 122 -6.99 2.22 6.60
C ASN A 122 -7.99 2.56 5.49
N LEU A 123 -8.06 1.76 4.41
CA LEU A 123 -9.12 1.88 3.41
C LEU A 123 -10.51 1.71 4.03
N GLN A 124 -10.69 0.69 4.89
CA GLN A 124 -11.95 0.51 5.63
C GLN A 124 -12.30 1.71 6.52
N VAL A 125 -11.30 2.36 7.13
CA VAL A 125 -11.53 3.59 7.90
C VAL A 125 -11.97 4.74 7.00
N PHE A 126 -11.36 4.88 5.83
CA PHE A 126 -11.73 5.93 4.89
C PHE A 126 -13.16 5.70 4.37
N ASP A 127 -13.50 4.48 3.97
CA ASP A 127 -14.85 4.10 3.55
C ASP A 127 -15.88 4.39 4.65
N PHE A 128 -15.58 3.98 5.89
CA PHE A 128 -16.43 4.22 7.05
C PHE A 128 -16.62 5.72 7.34
N ALA A 129 -15.57 6.53 7.20
CA ALA A 129 -15.70 7.97 7.34
C ALA A 129 -16.53 8.60 6.22
N SER A 130 -16.43 8.09 4.99
CA SER A 130 -17.27 8.54 3.87
C SER A 130 -18.76 8.34 4.16
N GLU A 131 -19.11 7.19 4.74
CA GLU A 131 -20.49 6.83 5.04
C GLU A 131 -21.05 7.59 6.25
N PHE A 132 -20.27 7.66 7.34
CA PHE A 132 -20.78 8.09 8.64
C PHE A 132 -20.36 9.51 9.05
N ALA A 133 -19.49 10.20 8.31
CA ALA A 133 -19.18 11.59 8.64
C ALA A 133 -20.43 12.49 8.62
N ALA A 134 -20.44 13.49 9.50
CA ALA A 134 -21.50 14.48 9.57
C ALA A 134 -21.50 15.47 8.38
N SER A 135 -20.38 15.61 7.67
CA SER A 135 -20.25 16.46 6.48
C SER A 135 -19.22 15.89 5.48
N GLY A 136 -19.32 16.32 4.22
CA GLY A 136 -18.34 15.96 3.19
C GLY A 136 -16.92 16.46 3.49
N GLU A 137 -16.77 17.62 4.14
CA GLU A 137 -15.47 18.16 4.58
C GLU A 137 -14.78 17.23 5.61
N LEU A 138 -15.55 16.72 6.57
CA LEU A 138 -15.02 15.78 7.56
C LEU A 138 -14.62 14.45 6.91
N ALA A 139 -15.43 13.90 5.99
CA ALA A 139 -15.05 12.73 5.22
C ALA A 139 -13.76 13.00 4.40
N TRP A 140 -13.69 14.15 3.75
CA TRP A 140 -12.54 14.57 2.94
C TRP A 140 -11.24 14.64 3.74
N SER A 141 -11.31 15.05 5.01
CA SER A 141 -10.13 15.11 5.89
C SER A 141 -9.35 13.79 6.00
N LEU A 142 -10.01 12.65 5.78
CA LEU A 142 -9.43 11.31 5.68
C LEU A 142 -9.24 10.87 4.23
N GLN A 143 -10.25 11.06 3.38
CA GLN A 143 -10.23 10.58 1.98
C GLN A 143 -9.10 11.16 1.15
N GLN A 144 -8.65 12.39 1.44
CA GLN A 144 -7.52 13.02 0.75
C GLN A 144 -6.21 12.20 0.84
N PHE A 145 -6.08 11.29 1.81
CA PHE A 145 -4.91 10.41 1.94
C PHE A 145 -5.02 9.10 1.15
N ARG A 146 -6.18 8.81 0.54
CA ARG A 146 -6.40 7.55 -0.21
C ARG A 146 -5.40 7.37 -1.36
N PRO A 147 -5.05 8.39 -2.18
CA PRO A 147 -4.10 8.19 -3.27
C PRO A 147 -2.75 7.63 -2.81
N GLN A 148 -2.14 8.28 -1.81
CA GLN A 148 -0.85 7.86 -1.26
C GLN A 148 -0.92 6.45 -0.63
N LEU A 149 -2.03 6.12 0.03
CA LEU A 149 -2.24 4.77 0.56
C LEU A 149 -2.28 3.73 -0.57
N LEU A 150 -3.06 3.98 -1.64
CA LEU A 150 -3.19 3.07 -2.77
C LEU A 150 -1.85 2.87 -3.47
N LEU A 151 -1.07 3.95 -3.69
CA LEU A 151 0.30 3.84 -4.19
C LEU A 151 1.10 2.82 -3.39
N MET A 152 1.16 2.97 -2.07
CA MET A 152 1.96 2.08 -1.22
C MET A 152 1.44 0.64 -1.21
N ARG A 153 0.11 0.46 -1.21
CA ARG A 153 -0.52 -0.87 -1.27
C ARG A 153 -0.16 -1.59 -2.56
N TYR A 154 -0.33 -0.95 -3.72
CA TYR A 154 0.00 -1.56 -5.02
C TYR A 154 1.50 -1.77 -5.20
N ARG A 155 2.35 -0.88 -4.67
CA ARG A 155 3.81 -1.12 -4.63
C ARG A 155 4.16 -2.37 -3.84
N ALA A 156 3.59 -2.56 -2.65
CA ALA A 156 3.85 -3.73 -1.83
C ALA A 156 3.38 -5.02 -2.51
N LEU A 157 2.13 -5.04 -2.99
CA LEU A 157 1.53 -6.22 -3.61
C LEU A 157 2.21 -6.57 -4.95
N GLY A 158 2.50 -5.58 -5.79
CA GLY A 158 3.23 -5.80 -7.04
C GLY A 158 4.65 -6.31 -6.81
N THR A 159 5.37 -5.75 -5.83
CA THR A 159 6.73 -6.22 -5.47
C THR A 159 6.68 -7.65 -4.95
N LYS A 160 5.67 -8.00 -4.15
CA LYS A 160 5.45 -9.37 -3.71
C LYS A 160 5.24 -10.32 -4.88
N LEU A 161 4.43 -9.95 -5.88
CA LEU A 161 4.22 -10.77 -7.09
C LEU A 161 5.50 -10.95 -7.91
N LEU A 162 6.35 -9.93 -7.99
CA LEU A 162 7.62 -9.97 -8.72
C LEU A 162 8.71 -10.83 -8.04
N ARG A 163 8.49 -11.32 -6.80
CA ARG A 163 9.37 -12.34 -6.20
C ARG A 163 9.29 -13.68 -6.93
N GLU A 164 8.23 -13.89 -7.69
CA GLU A 164 8.03 -15.00 -8.61
C GLU A 164 8.05 -14.47 -10.06
N PRO A 165 8.22 -15.32 -11.10
CA PRO A 165 8.20 -14.90 -12.50
C PRO A 165 6.79 -14.48 -13.00
N ASN A 166 6.03 -13.75 -12.19
CA ASN A 166 4.65 -13.35 -12.42
C ASN A 166 4.54 -11.90 -12.95
N HIS A 167 5.38 -11.50 -13.92
CA HIS A 167 5.44 -10.12 -14.41
C HIS A 167 4.11 -9.63 -14.99
N GLU A 168 3.38 -10.50 -15.71
CA GLU A 168 2.06 -10.17 -16.25
C GLU A 168 1.02 -9.93 -15.16
N LYS A 169 1.00 -10.76 -14.12
CA LYS A 169 0.10 -10.56 -12.97
C LYS A 169 0.45 -9.30 -12.21
N ALA A 170 1.74 -9.01 -12.04
CA ALA A 170 2.20 -7.78 -11.42
C ALA A 170 1.77 -6.56 -12.24
N ALA A 171 1.99 -6.56 -13.56
CA ALA A 171 1.57 -5.49 -14.46
C ALA A 171 0.05 -5.25 -14.39
N GLY A 172 -0.76 -6.30 -14.51
CA GLY A 172 -2.22 -6.20 -14.40
C GLY A 172 -2.68 -5.65 -13.05
N LEU A 173 -2.03 -6.04 -11.96
CA LEU A 173 -2.32 -5.49 -10.62
C LEU A 173 -1.99 -3.99 -10.54
N ILE A 174 -0.88 -3.54 -11.15
CA ILE A 174 -0.52 -2.11 -11.14
C ILE A 174 -1.47 -1.29 -12.02
N GLU A 175 -1.92 -1.85 -13.14
CA GLU A 175 -2.95 -1.25 -14.00
C GLU A 175 -4.27 -1.04 -13.25
N GLU A 176 -4.71 -2.04 -12.48
CA GLU A 176 -5.88 -1.93 -11.60
C GLU A 176 -5.70 -0.78 -10.61
N GLY A 177 -4.52 -0.65 -10.00
CA GLY A 177 -4.24 0.44 -9.07
C GLY A 177 -4.24 1.83 -9.70
N ILE A 178 -3.72 1.97 -10.91
CA ILE A 178 -3.78 3.21 -11.68
C ILE A 178 -5.24 3.58 -11.98
N GLU A 179 -6.06 2.61 -12.42
CA GLU A 179 -7.47 2.90 -12.71
C GLU A 179 -8.28 3.20 -11.44
N GLN A 180 -7.96 2.57 -10.31
CA GLN A 180 -8.58 2.88 -9.03
C GLN A 180 -8.26 4.31 -8.58
N LEU A 181 -7.01 4.77 -8.77
CA LEU A 181 -6.63 6.17 -8.51
C LEU A 181 -7.36 7.15 -9.43
N ARG A 182 -7.44 6.84 -10.72
CA ARG A 182 -8.18 7.68 -11.69
C ARG A 182 -9.65 7.76 -11.34
N SER A 183 -10.29 6.64 -11.01
CA SER A 183 -11.68 6.57 -10.57
C SER A 183 -11.90 7.40 -9.30
N PHE A 184 -11.00 7.30 -8.32
CA PHE A 184 -11.07 8.10 -7.10
C PHE A 184 -11.14 9.61 -7.39
N TYR A 185 -10.27 10.13 -8.26
CA TYR A 185 -10.29 11.55 -8.62
C TYR A 185 -11.55 11.97 -9.39
N ARG A 186 -12.07 11.11 -10.28
CA ARG A 186 -13.34 11.36 -11.00
C ARG A 186 -14.53 11.40 -10.03
N GLU A 187 -14.62 10.44 -9.11
CA GLU A 187 -15.69 10.32 -8.13
C GLU A 187 -15.73 11.50 -7.14
N HIS A 188 -14.58 12.12 -6.88
CA HIS A 188 -14.46 13.27 -5.98
C HIS A 188 -14.44 14.62 -6.73
N GLU A 189 -14.92 14.65 -7.99
CA GLU A 189 -15.06 15.85 -8.82
C GLU A 189 -13.74 16.62 -9.00
N ARG A 190 -12.61 15.90 -9.06
CA ARG A 190 -11.26 16.46 -9.26
C ARG A 190 -10.48 15.80 -10.39
N PRO A 191 -11.07 15.59 -11.59
CA PRO A 191 -10.39 14.92 -12.70
C PRO A 191 -9.11 15.65 -13.14
N GLU A 192 -9.01 16.96 -12.94
CA GLU A 192 -7.82 17.77 -13.24
C GLU A 192 -6.58 17.36 -12.44
N LEU A 193 -6.76 16.73 -11.27
CA LEU A 193 -5.65 16.25 -10.46
C LEU A 193 -5.03 14.94 -10.99
N ILE A 194 -5.68 14.25 -11.93
CA ILE A 194 -5.15 13.01 -12.51
C ILE A 194 -3.80 13.25 -13.20
N GLU A 195 -3.69 14.33 -13.98
CA GLU A 195 -2.46 14.68 -14.71
C GLU A 195 -1.33 15.16 -13.79
N HIS A 196 -1.66 15.54 -12.55
CA HIS A 196 -0.72 16.05 -11.55
C HIS A 196 -0.49 15.08 -10.38
N SER A 197 -1.11 13.90 -10.40
CA SER A 197 -0.97 12.91 -9.34
C SER A 197 0.39 12.22 -9.43
N GLY A 198 1.26 12.51 -8.46
CA GLY A 198 2.55 11.83 -8.33
C GLY A 198 2.41 10.33 -8.09
N GLU A 199 1.31 9.89 -7.48
CA GLU A 199 0.98 8.49 -7.29
C GLU A 199 0.72 7.76 -8.60
N ILE A 200 -0.13 8.34 -9.47
CA ILE A 200 -0.42 7.78 -10.80
C ILE A 200 0.86 7.74 -11.63
N THR A 201 1.59 8.86 -11.71
CA THR A 201 2.86 8.92 -12.47
C THR A 201 3.87 7.89 -11.94
N SER A 202 4.00 7.74 -10.61
CA SER A 202 4.91 6.74 -10.04
C SER A 202 4.52 5.30 -10.39
N LEU A 203 3.23 4.96 -10.42
CA LEU A 203 2.77 3.62 -10.79
C LEU A 203 2.92 3.39 -12.29
N GLU A 204 2.64 4.38 -13.14
CA GLU A 204 2.82 4.28 -14.60
C GLU A 204 4.29 4.07 -14.98
N LEU A 205 5.21 4.82 -14.37
CA LEU A 205 6.65 4.63 -14.56
C LEU A 205 7.09 3.23 -14.16
N TRP A 206 6.59 2.73 -13.03
CA TRP A 206 6.93 1.40 -12.56
C TRP A 206 6.29 0.29 -13.40
N LEU A 207 5.07 0.47 -13.87
CA LEU A 207 4.40 -0.43 -14.82
C LEU A 207 5.23 -0.60 -16.11
N ASN A 208 5.74 0.52 -16.65
CA ASN A 208 6.61 0.49 -17.83
C ASN A 208 7.92 -0.28 -17.54
N ASP A 209 8.53 -0.08 -16.37
CA ASP A 209 9.71 -0.82 -15.94
C ASP A 209 9.44 -2.33 -15.85
N ILE A 210 8.33 -2.74 -15.20
CA ILE A 210 7.90 -4.14 -15.08
C ILE A 210 7.74 -4.78 -16.47
N ARG A 211 7.03 -4.09 -17.37
CA ARG A 211 6.80 -4.57 -18.74
C ARG A 211 8.10 -4.70 -19.53
N SER A 212 9.03 -3.75 -19.36
CA SER A 212 10.34 -3.80 -20.05
C SER A 212 11.24 -4.93 -19.56
N LYS A 213 11.11 -5.32 -18.29
CA LYS A 213 11.92 -6.37 -17.64
C LYS A 213 11.28 -7.75 -17.70
N ARG A 214 10.07 -7.87 -18.28
CA ARG A 214 9.39 -9.14 -18.44
C ARG A 214 10.29 -10.14 -19.17
N PRO A 215 10.52 -11.34 -18.61
CA PRO A 215 11.20 -12.41 -19.32
C PRO A 215 10.43 -12.76 -20.60
N LEU A 216 11.13 -12.76 -21.73
CA LEU A 216 10.57 -13.21 -23.00
C LEU A 216 10.14 -14.68 -22.87
N SER A 217 8.95 -15.01 -23.35
CA SER A 217 8.52 -16.40 -23.50
C SER A 217 9.44 -17.13 -24.50
N GLU A 218 9.50 -18.47 -24.41
CA GLU A 218 10.28 -19.27 -25.38
C GLU A 218 9.86 -18.97 -26.82
N ARG A 219 8.57 -18.72 -27.06
CA ARG A 219 8.06 -18.29 -28.35
C ARG A 219 8.63 -16.94 -28.78
N GLU A 220 8.57 -15.92 -27.92
CA GLU A 220 9.10 -14.58 -28.22
C GLU A 220 10.62 -14.61 -28.45
N LYS A 221 11.36 -15.41 -27.66
CA LYS A 221 12.80 -15.64 -27.90
C LYS A 221 13.06 -16.24 -29.27
N LEU A 222 12.26 -17.22 -29.70
CA LEU A 222 12.40 -17.84 -31.01
C LEU A 222 11.95 -16.89 -32.14
N GLU A 223 10.92 -16.07 -31.95
CA GLU A 223 10.52 -15.05 -32.93
C GLU A 223 11.63 -14.00 -33.13
N ILE A 224 12.26 -13.54 -32.05
CA ILE A 224 13.43 -12.64 -32.11
C ILE A 224 14.60 -13.33 -32.82
N ALA A 225 14.94 -14.56 -32.41
CA ALA A 225 16.03 -15.32 -33.03
C ALA A 225 15.80 -15.59 -34.52
N LEU A 226 14.53 -15.76 -34.93
CA LEU A 226 14.15 -15.91 -36.33
C LEU A 226 14.39 -14.60 -37.10
N ASN A 227 13.95 -13.47 -36.56
CA ASN A 227 14.15 -12.17 -37.18
C ASN A 227 15.64 -11.83 -37.31
N GLU A 228 16.45 -12.11 -36.27
CA GLU A 228 17.90 -11.94 -36.30
C GLU A 228 18.57 -12.84 -37.35
N ALA A 229 18.16 -14.12 -37.44
CA ALA A 229 18.70 -15.06 -38.42
C ALA A 229 18.35 -14.63 -39.86
N VAL A 230 17.14 -14.13 -40.09
CA VAL A 230 16.73 -13.61 -41.40
C VAL A 230 17.52 -12.33 -41.75
N ALA A 231 17.70 -11.41 -40.80
CA ALA A 231 18.46 -10.19 -41.01
C ALA A 231 19.95 -10.44 -41.27
N ALA A 232 20.51 -11.52 -40.69
CA ALA A 232 21.87 -11.97 -40.91
C ALA A 232 22.04 -12.88 -42.14
N GLU A 233 20.98 -13.12 -42.91
CA GLU A 233 20.93 -14.06 -44.03
C GLU A 233 21.36 -15.51 -43.68
N ASP A 234 21.26 -15.89 -42.40
CA ASP A 234 21.49 -17.25 -41.92
C ASP A 234 20.21 -18.09 -42.08
N TYR A 235 19.95 -18.47 -43.34
CA TYR A 235 18.74 -19.20 -43.72
C TYR A 235 18.65 -20.59 -43.07
N GLU A 236 19.77 -21.22 -42.72
CA GLU A 236 19.80 -22.51 -42.03
C GLU A 236 19.32 -22.35 -40.58
N LYS A 237 19.83 -21.35 -39.85
CA LYS A 237 19.35 -21.02 -38.51
C LYS A 237 17.89 -20.58 -38.53
N ALA A 238 17.48 -19.77 -39.50
CA ALA A 238 16.08 -19.35 -39.65
C ALA A 238 15.13 -20.54 -39.87
N ALA A 239 15.53 -21.55 -40.65
CA ALA A 239 14.75 -22.77 -40.84
C ALA A 239 14.60 -23.57 -39.53
N ARG A 240 15.70 -23.77 -38.79
CA ARG A 240 15.68 -24.48 -37.49
C ARG A 240 14.77 -23.78 -36.47
N VAL A 241 14.84 -22.45 -36.38
CA VAL A 241 14.01 -21.66 -35.46
C VAL A 241 12.53 -21.70 -35.86
N ARG A 242 12.20 -21.66 -37.17
CA ARG A 242 10.82 -21.85 -37.65
C ARG A 242 10.24 -23.22 -37.27
N ASP A 243 11.03 -24.28 -37.35
CA ASP A 243 10.60 -25.61 -36.95
C ASP A 243 10.38 -25.72 -35.43
N ALA A 244 11.24 -25.07 -34.64
CA ALA A 244 11.05 -24.97 -33.19
C ALA A 244 9.75 -24.19 -32.83
N LEU A 245 9.46 -23.10 -33.54
CA LEU A 245 8.21 -22.33 -33.39
C LEU A 245 6.97 -23.16 -33.73
N LYS A 246 7.01 -23.97 -34.79
CA LYS A 246 5.91 -24.88 -35.16
C LYS A 246 5.66 -25.94 -34.09
N LYS A 247 6.71 -26.48 -33.47
CA LYS A 247 6.59 -27.48 -32.39
C LYS A 247 5.99 -26.90 -31.11
N LEU A 248 6.12 -25.60 -30.86
CA LEU A 248 5.49 -24.90 -29.73
C LEU A 248 3.99 -24.59 -29.96
N GLN A 249 3.50 -24.72 -31.19
CA GLN A 249 2.08 -24.51 -31.55
C GLN A 249 1.25 -25.81 -31.58
N ALA A 250 1.90 -26.97 -31.45
CA ALA A 250 1.28 -28.29 -31.43
C ALA A 250 1.09 -28.79 -29.99
#